data_AF-A0A6J6A151-F1
#
_entry.id   AF-A0A6J6A151-F1
#
_cell.length_a   1.000
_cell.length_b   1.000
_cell.length_c   1.000
_cell.angle_alpha   90.00
_cell.angle_beta   90.00
_cell.angle_gamma   90.00
#
_symmetry.space_group_name_H-M   'P 1'
#
loop_
_entity.id
_entity.type
_entity.pdbx_description
1 polymer ?
#
loop_
_entity_poly.entity_id
_entity_poly.type
_entity_poly.pdbx_seq_one_letter_code
_entity_poly.pdbx_strand_id
1 'polypeptide(L)'
;MRKAMLIVGVACICAMIPASAAFAAPDTYQRFNAKVIGKAGTDKKPASIGSFLEPFHLVGDAGGPANTGNQNTGALLEDVFETVEAHVYLPKEMTLATKGFPTCRDAVILAAPNTCPKGSDIGKGVAHGYARNSPSQVGQYLLAPELEVRVFIMSPTRIGLRVISTVTAASIITGDIKKATGAAAKKYGTDIHFIIPKGLTEPLPGIASQLSQFNSTIKAVKNSKGVPLQTLKACPKSKKLNFGYNGLYNIGLDKSASPKTATGFSINKVGPIVGITAPCK
;
A
#
# COMPACT_ATOMS: atom_id res chain seq x y z
N MET A 1 60.96 -23.95 59.10
CA MET A 1 61.66 -24.92 58.23
C MET A 1 60.66 -25.48 57.21
N ARG A 2 61.06 -25.54 55.93
CA ARG A 2 60.47 -26.28 54.76
C ARG A 2 59.04 -25.86 54.32
N LYS A 3 58.83 -25.14 53.21
CA LYS A 3 58.88 -25.48 51.75
C LYS A 3 57.97 -26.65 51.30
N ALA A 4 56.88 -26.32 50.58
CA ALA A 4 56.35 -26.93 49.32
C ALA A 4 55.02 -26.19 48.96
N MET A 5 54.86 -25.50 47.82
CA MET A 5 54.41 -25.99 46.48
C MET A 5 53.11 -26.85 46.58
N LEU A 6 52.00 -26.62 45.87
CA LEU A 6 51.80 -26.40 44.42
C LEU A 6 50.31 -25.99 44.13
N ILE A 7 50.10 -24.97 43.27
CA ILE A 7 49.17 -24.84 42.11
C ILE A 7 47.74 -25.43 42.16
N VAL A 8 46.72 -24.60 41.83
CA VAL A 8 45.78 -24.69 40.66
C VAL A 8 44.61 -23.71 40.91
N GLY A 9 44.41 -22.77 39.97
CA GLY A 9 43.41 -21.70 40.08
C GLY A 9 41.97 -22.09 39.73
N VAL A 10 41.05 -21.24 40.18
CA VAL A 10 39.81 -20.93 39.46
C VAL A 10 39.56 -19.44 39.65
N ALA A 11 39.73 -18.68 38.57
CA ALA A 11 39.29 -17.31 38.47
C ALA A 11 37.76 -17.30 38.37
N CYS A 12 37.07 -17.00 39.48
CA CYS A 12 35.68 -16.56 39.43
C CYS A 12 35.65 -15.08 39.03
N ILE A 13 35.87 -14.79 37.75
CA ILE A 13 35.34 -13.56 37.15
C ILE A 13 33.93 -13.90 36.73
N CYS A 14 32.96 -13.43 37.52
CA CYS A 14 31.58 -13.26 37.09
C CYS A 14 31.59 -12.29 35.90
N ALA A 15 31.80 -12.81 34.70
CA ALA A 15 31.38 -12.12 33.49
C ALA A 15 29.86 -12.04 33.58
N MET A 16 29.37 -10.88 34.01
CA MET A 16 28.01 -10.45 33.79
C MET A 16 27.78 -10.61 32.29
N ILE A 17 27.06 -11.66 31.89
CA ILE A 17 26.46 -11.72 30.56
C ILE A 17 25.53 -10.51 30.55
N PRO A 18 25.79 -9.46 29.74
CA PRO A 18 24.78 -8.43 29.57
C PRO A 18 23.51 -9.15 29.12
N ALA A 19 22.46 -8.95 29.91
CA ALA A 19 21.11 -9.37 29.59
C ALA A 19 20.89 -9.17 28.10
N SER A 20 20.56 -10.26 27.41
CA SER A 20 19.86 -10.30 26.13
C SER A 20 19.78 -8.93 25.47
N ALA A 21 20.68 -8.67 24.51
CA ALA A 21 20.33 -7.72 23.47
C ALA A 21 19.03 -8.24 22.88
N ALA A 22 17.90 -7.69 23.34
CA ALA A 22 16.63 -7.85 22.69
C ALA A 22 16.88 -7.35 21.27
N PHE A 23 17.05 -8.27 20.33
CA PHE A 23 16.97 -7.93 18.93
C PHE A 23 15.60 -7.28 18.79
N ALA A 24 15.57 -5.96 18.69
CA ALA A 24 14.37 -5.25 18.35
C ALA A 24 13.87 -5.89 17.06
N ALA A 25 12.68 -6.47 17.10
CA ALA A 25 12.07 -7.03 15.91
C ALA A 25 12.13 -5.96 14.80
N PRO A 26 12.53 -6.31 13.57
CA PRO A 26 12.67 -5.33 12.52
C PRO A 26 11.34 -4.62 12.32
N ASP A 27 11.36 -3.29 12.44
CA ASP A 27 10.17 -2.49 12.18
C ASP A 27 9.70 -2.72 10.73
N THR A 28 8.45 -3.13 10.54
CA THR A 28 7.80 -3.15 9.23
C THR A 28 7.34 -1.74 8.86
N TYR A 29 7.85 -1.21 7.76
CA TYR A 29 7.50 0.12 7.29
C TYR A 29 6.64 0.06 6.03
N GLN A 30 5.45 0.65 6.12
CA GLN A 30 4.69 1.03 4.93
C GLN A 30 5.39 2.19 4.21
N ARG A 31 5.66 1.99 2.94
CA ARG A 31 6.21 2.98 2.01
C ARG A 31 5.21 3.27 0.91
N PHE A 32 5.45 4.39 0.26
CA PHE A 32 4.66 4.82 -0.86
C PHE A 32 5.57 5.52 -1.85
N ASN A 33 5.47 5.14 -3.11
CA ASN A 33 6.01 5.86 -4.24
C ASN A 33 4.83 6.39 -5.05
N ALA A 34 4.97 7.59 -5.57
CA ALA A 34 4.06 8.10 -6.58
C ALA A 34 4.83 8.87 -7.64
N LYS A 35 4.24 8.99 -8.83
CA LYS A 35 4.79 9.81 -9.93
C LYS A 35 3.64 10.40 -10.73
N VAL A 36 3.84 11.61 -11.26
CA VAL A 36 2.94 12.19 -12.26
C VAL A 36 3.45 11.83 -13.66
N ILE A 37 2.57 11.35 -14.52
CA ILE A 37 2.87 10.97 -15.89
C ILE A 37 2.34 12.04 -16.84
N GLY A 38 3.16 12.49 -17.79
CA GLY A 38 2.82 13.58 -18.71
C GLY A 38 3.08 14.96 -18.11
N LYS A 39 3.03 16.01 -18.94
CA LYS A 39 3.30 17.39 -18.53
C LYS A 39 2.00 18.12 -18.19
N ALA A 40 2.01 18.90 -17.12
CA ALA A 40 0.92 19.78 -16.78
C ALA A 40 0.69 20.83 -17.88
N GLY A 41 -0.57 21.19 -18.09
CA GLY A 41 -0.96 22.28 -18.99
C GLY A 41 -0.85 23.63 -18.29
N THR A 42 -1.37 24.67 -18.92
CA THR A 42 -1.54 25.98 -18.28
C THR A 42 -2.94 26.08 -17.67
N ASP A 43 -3.15 27.02 -16.76
CA ASP A 43 -4.47 27.26 -16.15
C ASP A 43 -5.55 27.51 -17.22
N LYS A 44 -5.18 28.17 -18.34
CA LYS A 44 -6.06 28.44 -19.48
C LYS A 44 -6.30 27.21 -20.37
N LYS A 45 -5.38 26.25 -20.39
CA LYS A 45 -5.41 25.04 -21.23
C LYS A 45 -4.88 23.85 -20.42
N PRO A 46 -5.68 23.34 -19.46
CA PRO A 46 -5.26 22.22 -18.64
C PRO A 46 -4.98 20.98 -19.50
N ALA A 47 -3.85 20.34 -19.26
CA ALA A 47 -3.49 19.09 -19.91
C ALA A 47 -3.89 17.91 -19.03
N SER A 48 -4.22 16.79 -19.66
CA SER A 48 -4.41 15.56 -18.91
C SER A 48 -3.06 15.03 -18.47
N ILE A 49 -2.98 14.68 -17.19
CA ILE A 49 -1.86 13.96 -16.59
C ILE A 49 -2.35 12.57 -16.17
N GLY A 50 -1.42 11.64 -16.00
CA GLY A 50 -1.65 10.37 -15.33
C GLY A 50 -0.94 10.32 -13.99
N SER A 51 -1.15 9.25 -13.23
CA SER A 51 -0.46 9.00 -11.97
C SER A 51 -0.02 7.55 -11.87
N PHE A 52 1.22 7.34 -11.44
CA PHE A 52 1.70 6.06 -10.93
C PHE A 52 1.65 6.09 -9.41
N LEU A 53 1.14 5.04 -8.78
CA LEU A 53 1.00 4.89 -7.34
C LEU A 53 1.47 3.48 -6.95
N GLU A 54 2.39 3.41 -6.01
CA GLU A 54 3.05 2.19 -5.56
C GLU A 54 3.15 2.21 -4.04
N PRO A 55 2.11 1.80 -3.31
CA PRO A 55 2.27 1.37 -1.93
C PRO A 55 3.01 0.03 -1.84
N PHE A 56 3.93 -0.07 -0.88
CA PHE A 56 4.70 -1.28 -0.65
C PHE A 56 5.19 -1.35 0.80
N HIS A 57 5.53 -2.56 1.25
CA HIS A 57 6.13 -2.81 2.55
C HIS A 57 7.64 -3.02 2.41
N LEU A 58 8.41 -2.38 3.29
CA LEU A 58 9.83 -2.69 3.51
C LEU A 58 10.00 -3.30 4.91
N VAL A 59 10.89 -4.28 5.01
CA VAL A 59 11.34 -4.87 6.27
C VAL A 59 12.76 -4.38 6.55
N GLY A 60 13.01 -3.84 7.74
CA GLY A 60 14.33 -3.34 8.17
C GLY A 60 14.32 -1.86 8.53
N ASP A 61 15.41 -1.35 9.15
CA ASP A 61 15.45 -0.05 9.84
C ASP A 61 15.01 1.18 9.03
N ALA A 62 14.31 2.11 9.69
CA ALA A 62 13.95 3.40 9.10
C ALA A 62 15.20 4.18 8.64
N GLY A 63 15.37 4.33 7.31
CA GLY A 63 16.44 5.13 6.73
C GLY A 63 17.78 4.41 6.56
N GLY A 64 17.81 3.07 6.71
CA GLY A 64 19.01 2.28 6.49
C GLY A 64 19.51 2.31 5.02
N PRO A 65 20.83 2.33 4.78
CA PRO A 65 21.43 2.45 3.44
C PRO A 65 21.30 1.19 2.56
N ALA A 66 20.78 0.08 3.10
CA ALA A 66 20.63 -1.19 2.40
C ALA A 66 19.15 -1.62 2.38
N ASN A 67 18.33 -0.93 1.59
CA ASN A 67 16.98 -1.40 1.23
C ASN A 67 16.91 -1.54 -0.29
N THR A 68 17.77 -2.40 -0.83
CA THR A 68 17.68 -2.86 -2.22
C THR A 68 16.46 -3.77 -2.32
N GLY A 69 15.40 -3.26 -2.95
CA GLY A 69 14.25 -4.05 -3.36
C GLY A 69 14.72 -5.34 -4.03
N ASN A 70 14.08 -6.45 -3.63
CA ASN A 70 14.29 -7.84 -4.05
C ASN A 70 15.05 -8.78 -3.09
N GLN A 71 15.40 -8.38 -1.87
CA GLN A 71 15.96 -9.31 -0.87
C GLN A 71 15.02 -9.63 0.31
N ASN A 72 13.72 -9.80 0.04
CA ASN A 72 12.79 -10.43 0.99
C ASN A 72 12.92 -11.96 1.01
N THR A 73 14.14 -12.50 0.82
CA THR A 73 14.40 -13.95 0.78
C THR A 73 14.92 -14.52 2.10
N GLY A 74 14.85 -13.80 3.22
CA GLY A 74 15.37 -14.34 4.49
C GLY A 74 15.00 -13.63 5.79
N ALA A 75 14.35 -12.47 5.76
CA ALA A 75 13.83 -11.87 6.98
C ALA A 75 12.46 -12.47 7.30
N LEU A 76 12.35 -13.11 8.46
CA LEU A 76 11.10 -13.51 9.08
C LEU A 76 10.20 -12.26 9.17
N LEU A 77 9.22 -12.15 8.26
CA LEU A 77 8.02 -11.35 8.52
C LEU A 77 7.29 -12.09 9.65
N GLU A 78 7.67 -11.79 10.90
CA GLU A 78 7.30 -12.55 12.09
C GLU A 78 5.79 -12.49 12.37
N ASP A 79 5.11 -11.39 12.02
CA ASP A 79 3.66 -11.29 12.19
C ASP A 79 2.88 -11.28 10.89
N VAL A 80 1.82 -12.10 10.86
CA VAL A 80 0.87 -12.10 9.75
C VAL A 80 0.00 -10.85 9.82
N PHE A 81 -0.03 -10.07 8.73
CA PHE A 81 -0.91 -8.91 8.61
C PHE A 81 -1.87 -8.98 7.42
N GLU A 82 -3.04 -8.36 7.54
CA GLU A 82 -4.03 -8.29 6.46
C GLU A 82 -4.44 -6.84 6.26
N THR A 83 -4.25 -6.29 5.05
CA THR A 83 -4.77 -4.94 4.75
C THR A 83 -6.28 -5.00 4.62
N VAL A 84 -6.99 -4.33 5.52
CA VAL A 84 -8.46 -4.28 5.52
C VAL A 84 -9.00 -3.01 4.87
N GLU A 85 -8.27 -1.92 5.00
CA GLU A 85 -8.61 -0.63 4.38
C GLU A 85 -7.37 0.07 3.87
N ALA A 86 -7.55 0.93 2.88
CA ALA A 86 -6.47 1.73 2.34
C ALA A 86 -6.96 3.11 1.90
N HIS A 87 -6.25 4.16 2.29
CA HIS A 87 -6.48 5.53 1.86
C HIS A 87 -5.36 5.96 0.93
N VAL A 88 -5.72 6.43 -0.27
CA VAL A 88 -4.80 7.08 -1.20
C VAL A 88 -5.13 8.56 -1.26
N TYR A 89 -4.18 9.39 -0.87
CA TYR A 89 -4.34 10.84 -0.83
C TYR A 89 -3.67 11.52 -2.03
N LEU A 90 -4.45 12.34 -2.74
CA LEU A 90 -3.94 13.16 -3.84
C LEU A 90 -3.62 14.60 -3.39
N PRO A 91 -2.61 15.24 -4.00
CA PRO A 91 -2.26 16.64 -3.72
C PRO A 91 -3.43 17.60 -3.93
N LYS A 92 -3.44 18.73 -3.21
CA LYS A 92 -4.47 19.78 -3.33
C LYS A 92 -4.50 20.44 -4.71
N GLU A 93 -3.34 20.49 -5.33
CA GLU A 93 -3.10 21.03 -6.67
C GLU A 93 -3.65 20.09 -7.74
N MET A 94 -3.87 18.82 -7.43
CA MET A 94 -4.41 17.83 -8.35
C MET A 94 -5.94 17.78 -8.26
N THR A 95 -6.61 17.64 -9.41
CA THR A 95 -8.05 17.38 -9.49
C THR A 95 -8.27 16.02 -10.12
N LEU A 96 -9.16 15.23 -9.53
CA LEU A 96 -9.71 14.00 -10.11
C LEU A 96 -11.17 14.24 -10.50
N ALA A 97 -11.44 14.36 -11.81
CA ALA A 97 -12.75 14.66 -12.37
C ALA A 97 -13.37 13.43 -13.03
N THR A 98 -14.04 12.60 -12.24
CA THR A 98 -14.78 11.40 -12.70
C THR A 98 -16.16 11.73 -13.30
N LYS A 99 -16.73 12.89 -12.98
CA LYS A 99 -18.02 13.32 -13.52
C LYS A 99 -17.95 13.50 -15.05
N GLY A 100 -18.88 12.89 -15.76
CA GLY A 100 -18.96 12.95 -17.23
C GLY A 100 -18.06 11.95 -17.95
N PHE A 101 -17.33 11.10 -17.22
CA PHE A 101 -16.74 9.90 -17.78
C PHE A 101 -17.77 8.77 -17.81
N PRO A 102 -17.70 7.85 -18.80
CA PRO A 102 -18.49 6.63 -18.79
C PRO A 102 -18.20 5.78 -17.54
N THR A 103 -19.21 5.09 -17.03
CA THR A 103 -19.10 4.25 -15.84
C THR A 103 -19.30 2.79 -16.20
N CYS A 104 -18.74 1.87 -15.41
CA CYS A 104 -18.99 0.44 -15.52
C CYS A 104 -19.48 -0.14 -14.20
N ARG A 105 -20.51 -0.99 -14.26
CA ARG A 105 -21.12 -1.62 -13.07
C ARG A 105 -20.30 -2.83 -12.62
N ASP A 106 -20.32 -3.11 -11.32
CA ASP A 106 -19.57 -4.18 -10.64
C ASP A 106 -19.72 -5.54 -11.34
N ALA A 107 -20.95 -5.94 -11.64
CA ALA A 107 -21.24 -7.22 -12.29
C ALA A 107 -20.57 -7.33 -13.68
N VAL A 108 -20.53 -6.23 -14.43
CA VAL A 108 -19.90 -6.19 -15.76
C VAL A 108 -18.37 -6.20 -15.61
N ILE A 109 -17.83 -5.44 -14.66
CA ILE A 109 -16.39 -5.43 -14.36
C ILE A 109 -15.93 -6.85 -13.99
N LEU A 110 -16.66 -7.58 -13.15
CA LEU A 110 -16.29 -8.96 -12.77
C LEU A 110 -16.34 -9.92 -13.96
N ALA A 111 -17.50 -10.02 -14.62
CA ALA A 111 -17.79 -11.06 -15.59
C ALA A 111 -17.21 -10.80 -16.99
N ALA A 112 -17.26 -9.55 -17.45
CA ALA A 112 -16.93 -9.19 -18.83
C ALA A 112 -16.31 -7.77 -18.91
N PRO A 113 -15.13 -7.52 -18.30
CA PRO A 113 -14.56 -6.18 -18.20
C PRO A 113 -14.30 -5.50 -19.55
N ASN A 114 -14.18 -6.27 -20.64
CA ASN A 114 -13.97 -5.74 -21.99
C ASN A 114 -15.24 -5.19 -22.65
N THR A 115 -16.41 -5.45 -22.07
CA THR A 115 -17.69 -4.87 -22.52
C THR A 115 -18.04 -3.57 -21.78
N CYS A 116 -17.22 -3.17 -20.80
CA CYS A 116 -17.36 -1.87 -20.15
C CYS A 116 -17.28 -0.73 -21.18
N PRO A 117 -18.07 0.36 -21.01
CA PRO A 117 -18.03 1.50 -21.92
C PRO A 117 -16.62 2.07 -22.11
N LYS A 118 -16.23 2.35 -23.36
CA LYS A 118 -14.91 2.90 -23.67
C LYS A 118 -14.66 4.18 -22.88
N GLY A 119 -13.55 4.22 -22.13
CA GLY A 119 -13.19 5.34 -21.26
C GLY A 119 -13.58 5.16 -19.79
N SER A 120 -14.30 4.09 -19.41
CA SER A 120 -14.47 3.71 -18.01
C SER A 120 -13.26 2.95 -17.47
N ASP A 121 -12.54 2.17 -18.30
CA ASP A 121 -11.21 1.63 -17.97
C ASP A 121 -10.17 2.76 -18.06
N ILE A 122 -9.67 3.16 -16.90
CA ILE A 122 -8.80 4.32 -16.75
C ILE A 122 -7.40 3.95 -16.27
N GLY A 123 -7.11 2.67 -16.05
CA GLY A 123 -5.85 2.30 -15.43
C GLY A 123 -5.60 0.81 -15.37
N LYS A 124 -4.34 0.48 -15.06
CA LYS A 124 -3.87 -0.89 -14.89
C LYS A 124 -2.82 -0.95 -13.79
N GLY A 125 -2.59 -2.14 -13.26
CA GLY A 125 -1.65 -2.36 -12.20
C GLY A 125 -1.32 -3.83 -12.02
N VAL A 126 -0.38 -4.07 -11.12
CA VAL A 126 0.05 -5.38 -10.68
C VAL A 126 0.20 -5.32 -9.16
N ALA A 127 -0.34 -6.29 -8.45
CA ALA A 127 -0.13 -6.43 -7.02
C ALA A 127 0.62 -7.72 -6.72
N HIS A 128 1.48 -7.67 -5.71
CA HIS A 128 2.15 -8.83 -5.17
C HIS A 128 1.65 -9.06 -3.76
N GLY A 129 1.33 -10.31 -3.46
CA GLY A 129 0.94 -10.70 -2.12
C GLY A 129 1.47 -12.08 -1.75
N TYR A 130 1.24 -12.42 -0.49
CA TYR A 130 1.65 -13.68 0.10
C TYR A 130 0.47 -14.30 0.84
N ALA A 131 0.21 -15.58 0.61
CA ALA A 131 -0.80 -16.34 1.35
C ALA A 131 -0.12 -17.26 2.39
N ARG A 132 -0.66 -17.30 3.60
CA ARG A 132 -0.15 -18.12 4.73
C ARG A 132 -1.28 -18.73 5.54
N ASN A 133 -1.02 -19.85 6.22
CA ASN A 133 -1.95 -20.38 7.21
C ASN A 133 -2.08 -19.41 8.41
N SER A 134 -3.30 -19.18 8.84
CA SER A 134 -3.71 -18.48 10.06
C SER A 134 -4.16 -19.57 11.05
N PRO A 135 -3.44 -19.90 12.15
CA PRO A 135 -2.33 -19.21 12.84
C PRO A 135 -1.02 -20.05 12.99
N SER A 136 -0.78 -21.08 12.17
CA SER A 136 0.28 -22.06 12.45
C SER A 136 1.41 -22.06 11.42
N GLN A 137 2.64 -21.83 11.92
CA GLN A 137 3.95 -21.88 11.24
C GLN A 137 4.44 -20.56 10.63
N VAL A 138 5.16 -19.79 11.45
CA VAL A 138 6.05 -18.71 11.02
C VAL A 138 6.98 -19.22 9.91
N GLY A 139 7.07 -18.49 8.79
CA GLY A 139 8.06 -18.74 7.73
C GLY A 139 7.61 -19.62 6.56
N GLN A 140 6.40 -20.21 6.56
CA GLN A 140 5.89 -20.95 5.40
C GLN A 140 4.87 -20.13 4.61
N TYR A 141 5.27 -19.70 3.41
CA TYR A 141 4.37 -19.13 2.42
C TYR A 141 3.76 -20.25 1.58
N LEU A 142 2.44 -20.27 1.49
CA LEU A 142 1.75 -21.25 0.65
C LEU A 142 1.79 -20.83 -0.81
N LEU A 143 1.62 -19.52 -1.08
CA LEU A 143 1.54 -18.95 -2.41
C LEU A 143 2.06 -17.51 -2.40
N ALA A 144 2.69 -17.09 -3.50
CA ALA A 144 3.06 -15.71 -3.78
C ALA A 144 2.36 -15.24 -5.08
N PRO A 145 1.03 -15.01 -5.04
CA PRO A 145 0.30 -14.64 -6.25
C PRO A 145 0.69 -13.24 -6.74
N GLU A 146 0.92 -13.15 -8.04
CA GLU A 146 0.83 -11.89 -8.77
C GLU A 146 -0.64 -11.66 -9.16
N LEU A 147 -1.13 -10.47 -8.87
CA LEU A 147 -2.50 -10.06 -9.12
C LEU A 147 -2.53 -9.02 -10.25
N GLU A 148 -3.21 -9.32 -11.35
CA GLU A 148 -3.51 -8.32 -12.38
C GLU A 148 -4.59 -7.38 -11.87
N VAL A 149 -4.35 -6.08 -12.01
CA VAL A 149 -5.28 -5.03 -11.57
C VAL A 149 -5.71 -4.18 -12.75
N ARG A 150 -7.02 -3.96 -12.89
CA ARG A 150 -7.59 -2.98 -13.82
C ARG A 150 -8.45 -1.98 -13.07
N VAL A 151 -8.32 -0.70 -13.42
CA VAL A 151 -9.01 0.40 -12.72
C VAL A 151 -10.17 0.92 -13.56
N PHE A 152 -11.36 0.92 -12.98
CA PHE A 152 -12.59 1.35 -13.64
C PHE A 152 -13.25 2.50 -12.89
N ILE A 153 -13.86 3.43 -13.62
CA ILE A 153 -14.83 4.38 -13.05
C ILE A 153 -16.16 3.64 -12.89
N MET A 154 -16.65 3.56 -11.66
CA MET A 154 -17.92 2.87 -11.34
C MET A 154 -19.07 3.87 -11.18
N SER A 155 -18.76 5.05 -10.65
CA SER A 155 -19.69 6.17 -10.51
C SER A 155 -18.90 7.49 -10.47
N PRO A 156 -19.58 8.65 -10.49
CA PRO A 156 -18.91 9.94 -10.30
C PRO A 156 -18.14 10.06 -8.98
N THR A 157 -18.37 9.19 -8.00
CA THR A 157 -17.71 9.24 -6.69
C THR A 157 -17.04 7.92 -6.32
N ARG A 158 -16.89 6.99 -7.25
CA ARG A 158 -16.34 5.66 -6.97
C ARG A 158 -15.53 5.11 -8.14
N ILE A 159 -14.39 4.52 -7.82
CA ILE A 159 -13.62 3.67 -8.72
C ILE A 159 -13.62 2.22 -8.22
N GLY A 160 -13.39 1.29 -9.14
CA GLY A 160 -13.26 -0.14 -8.86
C GLY A 160 -11.92 -0.64 -9.35
N LEU A 161 -11.26 -1.44 -8.52
CA LEU A 161 -10.07 -2.19 -8.89
C LEU A 161 -10.51 -3.62 -9.11
N ARG A 162 -10.57 -4.05 -10.37
CA ARG A 162 -10.75 -5.46 -10.68
C ARG A 162 -9.42 -6.16 -10.45
N VAL A 163 -9.43 -7.15 -9.59
CA VAL A 163 -8.25 -7.95 -9.23
C VAL A 163 -8.46 -9.37 -9.74
N ILE A 164 -7.51 -9.89 -10.50
CA ILE A 164 -7.45 -11.29 -10.91
C ILE A 164 -6.14 -11.90 -10.44
N SER A 165 -6.20 -13.15 -10.01
CA SER A 165 -5.01 -13.99 -9.87
C SER A 165 -5.21 -15.31 -10.60
N THR A 166 -4.14 -16.07 -10.77
CA THR A 166 -4.19 -17.44 -11.28
C THR A 166 -4.84 -18.42 -10.29
N VAL A 167 -4.94 -18.05 -9.00
CA VAL A 167 -5.33 -18.94 -7.89
C VAL A 167 -6.64 -18.53 -7.21
N THR A 168 -7.21 -17.37 -7.54
CA THR A 168 -8.44 -16.84 -6.92
C THR A 168 -9.41 -16.34 -7.98
N ALA A 169 -10.70 -16.44 -7.67
CA ALA A 169 -11.74 -15.81 -8.48
C ALA A 169 -11.51 -14.30 -8.57
N ALA A 170 -11.92 -13.71 -9.69
CA ALA A 170 -11.88 -12.26 -9.86
C ALA A 170 -12.65 -11.57 -8.73
N SER A 171 -12.08 -10.49 -8.19
CA SER A 171 -12.71 -9.68 -7.14
C SER A 171 -12.67 -8.20 -7.53
N ILE A 172 -13.49 -7.39 -6.87
CA ILE A 172 -13.46 -5.92 -7.01
C ILE A 172 -13.19 -5.30 -5.65
N ILE A 173 -12.15 -4.48 -5.58
CA ILE A 173 -11.93 -3.55 -4.48
C ILE A 173 -12.57 -2.21 -4.87
N THR A 174 -13.52 -1.74 -4.07
CA THR A 174 -14.19 -0.45 -4.33
C THR A 174 -13.49 0.68 -3.59
N GLY A 175 -13.18 1.75 -4.31
CA GLY A 175 -12.60 2.98 -3.76
C GLY A 175 -13.57 4.16 -3.85
N ASP A 176 -14.02 4.66 -2.70
CA ASP A 176 -14.84 5.86 -2.63
C ASP A 176 -13.98 7.13 -2.73
N ILE A 177 -14.34 8.04 -3.63
CA ILE A 177 -13.65 9.31 -3.84
C ILE A 177 -14.31 10.39 -2.99
N LYS A 178 -13.56 10.92 -2.02
CA LYS A 178 -14.02 11.95 -1.10
C LYS A 178 -13.01 13.10 -1.05
N LYS A 179 -13.43 14.25 -0.51
CA LYS A 179 -12.46 15.29 -0.12
C LYS A 179 -11.71 14.80 1.11
N ALA A 180 -10.41 15.08 1.18
CA ALA A 180 -9.65 14.83 2.41
C ALA A 180 -10.22 15.67 3.56
N THR A 181 -10.35 15.08 4.76
CA THR A 181 -10.88 15.71 5.97
C THR A 181 -9.86 15.69 7.12
N GLY A 182 -10.17 16.35 8.25
CA GLY A 182 -9.34 16.33 9.45
C GLY A 182 -7.89 16.81 9.24
N ALA A 183 -6.92 16.11 9.84
CA ALA A 183 -5.50 16.44 9.70
C ALA A 183 -4.99 16.27 8.25
N ALA A 184 -5.56 15.32 7.49
CA ALA A 184 -5.19 15.06 6.10
C ALA A 184 -5.56 16.25 5.19
N ALA A 185 -6.69 16.92 5.45
CA ALA A 185 -7.13 18.12 4.70
C ALA A 185 -6.13 19.29 4.73
N LYS A 186 -5.20 19.31 5.70
CA LYS A 186 -4.12 20.32 5.73
C LYS A 186 -3.15 20.13 4.56
N LYS A 187 -2.93 18.89 4.12
CA LYS A 187 -1.91 18.51 3.12
C LYS A 187 -2.50 18.04 1.78
N TYR A 188 -3.67 17.42 1.79
CA TYR A 188 -4.24 16.72 0.63
C TYR A 188 -5.60 17.31 0.21
N GLY A 189 -5.98 17.10 -1.05
CA GLY A 189 -7.25 17.57 -1.61
C GLY A 189 -8.30 16.48 -1.74
N THR A 190 -7.87 15.27 -2.10
CA THR A 190 -8.74 14.11 -2.34
C THR A 190 -8.24 12.93 -1.52
N ASP A 191 -9.19 12.18 -0.98
CA ASP A 191 -8.99 10.86 -0.35
C ASP A 191 -9.75 9.83 -1.20
N ILE A 192 -9.06 8.78 -1.61
CA ILE A 192 -9.68 7.60 -2.20
C ILE A 192 -9.59 6.49 -1.16
N HIS A 193 -10.74 6.18 -0.54
CA HIS A 193 -10.86 5.21 0.53
C HIS A 193 -11.31 3.86 -0.04
N PHE A 194 -10.43 2.88 0.03
CA PHE A 194 -10.63 1.52 -0.40
C PHE A 194 -10.95 0.62 0.79
N ILE A 195 -11.97 -0.22 0.63
CA ILE A 195 -12.28 -1.32 1.55
C ILE A 195 -11.88 -2.61 0.85
N ILE A 196 -10.98 -3.39 1.48
CA ILE A 196 -10.51 -4.65 0.91
C ILE A 196 -11.52 -5.74 1.25
N PRO A 197 -12.13 -6.41 0.24
CA PRO A 197 -13.09 -7.48 0.49
C PRO A 197 -12.47 -8.63 1.26
N LYS A 198 -13.23 -9.24 2.18
CA LYS A 198 -12.79 -10.38 2.99
C LYS A 198 -12.25 -11.54 2.13
N GLY A 199 -12.82 -11.81 0.96
CA GLY A 199 -12.32 -12.86 0.07
C GLY A 199 -10.92 -12.61 -0.51
N LEU A 200 -10.38 -11.39 -0.39
CA LEU A 200 -8.99 -11.09 -0.74
C LEU A 200 -8.05 -11.13 0.48
N THR A 201 -8.54 -10.83 1.68
CA THR A 201 -7.75 -10.91 2.92
C THR A 201 -7.71 -12.33 3.50
N GLU A 202 -8.80 -13.09 3.35
CA GLU A 202 -8.97 -14.49 3.74
C GLU A 202 -9.53 -15.28 2.53
N PRO A 203 -8.70 -15.59 1.51
CA PRO A 203 -9.16 -16.27 0.29
C PRO A 203 -9.71 -17.68 0.53
N LEU A 204 -9.25 -18.32 1.60
CA LEU A 204 -9.76 -19.60 2.11
C LEU A 204 -9.82 -19.53 3.64
N PRO A 205 -10.74 -20.27 4.29
CA PRO A 205 -10.78 -20.34 5.75
C PRO A 205 -9.43 -20.73 6.34
N GLY A 206 -8.93 -19.92 7.27
CA GLY A 206 -7.62 -20.17 7.88
C GLY A 206 -6.43 -19.86 6.98
N ILE A 207 -6.61 -19.23 5.81
CA ILE A 207 -5.54 -18.68 4.98
C ILE A 207 -5.64 -17.17 4.99
N ALA A 208 -4.60 -16.49 5.46
CA ALA A 208 -4.47 -15.05 5.42
C ALA A 208 -3.61 -14.59 4.23
N SER A 209 -3.99 -13.46 3.65
CA SER A 209 -3.30 -12.84 2.52
C SER A 209 -2.70 -11.49 2.91
N GLN A 210 -1.41 -11.34 2.66
CA GLN A 210 -0.64 -10.13 2.86
C GLN A 210 -0.42 -9.43 1.53
N LEU A 211 -0.78 -8.15 1.45
CA LEU A 211 -0.39 -7.30 0.32
C LEU A 211 1.02 -6.75 0.54
N SER A 212 2.00 -7.20 -0.24
CA SER A 212 3.38 -6.73 -0.10
C SER A 212 3.66 -5.48 -0.93
N GLN A 213 3.09 -5.41 -2.14
CA GLN A 213 3.27 -4.31 -3.08
C GLN A 213 2.06 -4.19 -3.98
N PHE A 214 1.69 -2.98 -4.35
CA PHE A 214 0.62 -2.73 -5.32
C PHE A 214 1.02 -1.59 -6.24
N ASN A 215 1.33 -1.91 -7.49
CA ASN A 215 1.68 -0.95 -8.53
C ASN A 215 0.46 -0.62 -9.34
N SER A 216 0.09 0.65 -9.44
CA SER A 216 -1.05 1.08 -10.25
C SER A 216 -0.75 2.33 -11.05
N THR A 217 -1.30 2.38 -12.25
CA THR A 217 -1.21 3.53 -13.16
C THR A 217 -2.61 3.97 -13.56
N ILE A 218 -2.93 5.23 -13.31
CA ILE A 218 -4.06 5.94 -13.90
C ILE A 218 -3.60 6.66 -15.15
N LYS A 219 -4.28 6.43 -16.26
CA LYS A 219 -3.95 6.95 -17.59
C LYS A 219 -4.29 8.45 -17.69
N ALA A 220 -3.51 9.17 -18.48
CA ALA A 220 -3.82 10.53 -18.90
C ALA A 220 -4.95 10.53 -19.95
N VAL A 221 -6.20 10.57 -19.50
CA VAL A 221 -7.40 10.52 -20.37
C VAL A 221 -8.28 11.76 -20.22
N LYS A 222 -9.05 12.04 -21.27
CA LYS A 222 -10.10 13.06 -21.30
C LYS A 222 -11.45 12.41 -21.58
N ASN A 223 -12.52 13.00 -21.07
CA ASN A 223 -13.86 12.60 -21.48
C ASN A 223 -14.21 13.13 -22.88
N SER A 224 -15.40 12.80 -23.38
CA SER A 224 -15.89 13.24 -24.70
C SER A 224 -16.00 14.78 -24.83
N LYS A 225 -16.09 15.51 -23.71
CA LYS A 225 -16.10 16.97 -23.66
C LYS A 225 -14.69 17.58 -23.53
N GLY A 226 -13.63 16.77 -23.63
CA GLY A 226 -12.25 17.22 -23.50
C GLY A 226 -11.80 17.53 -22.07
N VAL A 227 -12.61 17.23 -21.05
CA VAL A 227 -12.26 17.44 -19.64
C VAL A 227 -11.30 16.34 -19.20
N PRO A 228 -10.08 16.67 -18.71
CA PRO A 228 -9.15 15.68 -18.19
C PRO A 228 -9.68 14.94 -16.95
N LEU A 229 -9.41 13.64 -16.85
CA LEU A 229 -9.69 12.86 -15.64
C LEU A 229 -8.82 13.35 -14.49
N GLN A 230 -7.52 13.53 -14.77
CA GLN A 230 -6.56 14.07 -13.84
C GLN A 230 -5.90 15.30 -14.46
N THR A 231 -5.83 16.39 -13.69
CA THR A 231 -5.14 17.64 -14.06
C THR A 231 -4.50 18.28 -12.84
N LEU A 232 -3.47 19.08 -13.04
CA LEU A 232 -3.05 20.07 -12.05
C LEU A 232 -3.86 21.35 -12.26
N LYS A 233 -4.39 21.93 -11.19
CA LYS A 233 -5.09 23.23 -11.19
C LYS A 233 -4.14 24.36 -11.50
N ALA A 234 -2.94 24.27 -10.93
CA ALA A 234 -1.81 25.15 -11.15
C ALA A 234 -0.54 24.38 -10.81
N CYS A 235 0.58 24.81 -11.38
CA CYS A 235 1.88 24.27 -11.01
C CYS A 235 2.29 24.77 -9.62
N PRO A 236 2.59 23.88 -8.65
CA PRO A 236 2.99 24.32 -7.32
C PRO A 236 4.29 25.11 -7.40
N LYS A 237 4.39 26.22 -6.65
CA LYS A 237 5.62 27.05 -6.58
C LYS A 237 6.85 26.24 -6.16
N SER A 238 6.66 25.31 -5.23
CA SER A 238 7.70 24.37 -4.78
C SER A 238 8.11 23.36 -5.84
N LYS A 239 7.36 23.27 -6.95
CA LYS A 239 7.36 22.19 -7.94
C LYS A 239 7.12 20.81 -7.34
N LYS A 240 6.78 20.69 -6.05
CA LYS A 240 6.56 19.42 -5.36
C LYS A 240 5.08 19.19 -5.13
N LEU A 241 4.63 17.97 -5.41
CA LEU A 241 3.29 17.48 -5.13
C LEU A 241 3.34 16.50 -3.97
N ASN A 242 2.44 16.67 -3.01
CA ASN A 242 2.36 15.81 -1.83
C ASN A 242 1.35 14.68 -2.07
N PHE A 243 1.86 13.49 -2.35
CA PHE A 243 1.07 12.27 -2.38
C PHE A 243 1.17 11.57 -1.02
N GLY A 244 0.10 10.88 -0.61
CA GLY A 244 0.06 10.14 0.64
C GLY A 244 -0.65 8.80 0.50
N TYR A 245 -0.31 7.87 1.37
CA TYR A 245 -0.94 6.56 1.48
C TYR A 245 -1.04 6.15 2.94
N ASN A 246 -2.16 5.57 3.35
CA ASN A 246 -2.35 5.03 4.70
C ASN A 246 -3.11 3.71 4.61
N GLY A 247 -2.57 2.65 5.18
CA GLY A 247 -3.16 1.31 5.17
C GLY A 247 -3.56 0.95 6.59
N LEU A 248 -4.72 0.33 6.75
CA LEU A 248 -5.15 -0.23 8.01
C LEU A 248 -5.00 -1.74 7.93
N TYR A 249 -4.42 -2.33 8.96
CA TYR A 249 -4.08 -3.74 8.99
C TYR A 249 -4.58 -4.43 10.25
N ASN A 250 -5.02 -5.67 10.10
CA ASN A 250 -5.10 -6.61 11.21
C ASN A 250 -3.75 -7.30 11.34
N ILE A 251 -3.21 -7.43 12.55
CA ILE A 251 -1.94 -8.12 12.84
C ILE A 251 -2.20 -9.22 13.87
N GLY A 252 -1.54 -10.37 13.73
CA GLY A 252 -1.54 -11.42 14.75
C GLY A 252 -2.91 -12.07 14.95
N LEU A 253 -3.29 -12.94 14.00
CA LEU A 253 -4.64 -13.50 13.80
C LEU A 253 -5.16 -14.46 14.91
N ASP A 254 -4.88 -14.20 16.19
CA ASP A 254 -5.48 -14.90 17.31
C ASP A 254 -6.93 -14.44 17.51
N LYS A 255 -7.86 -15.15 16.84
CA LYS A 255 -9.32 -14.97 17.00
C LYS A 255 -9.84 -15.37 18.41
N SER A 256 -8.97 -15.80 19.34
CA SER A 256 -9.36 -16.21 20.70
C SER A 256 -9.16 -15.14 21.78
N ALA A 257 -8.43 -14.06 21.49
CA ALA A 257 -8.32 -12.93 22.40
C ALA A 257 -9.50 -11.97 22.21
N SER A 258 -10.19 -11.67 23.31
CA SER A 258 -11.26 -10.67 23.36
C SER A 258 -10.90 -9.40 22.56
N PRO A 259 -11.86 -8.71 21.90
CA PRO A 259 -11.63 -7.58 20.98
C PRO A 259 -11.02 -6.31 21.62
N LYS A 260 -10.49 -6.40 22.84
CA LYS A 260 -9.78 -5.32 23.55
C LYS A 260 -8.27 -5.27 23.24
N THR A 261 -7.70 -6.30 22.60
CA THR A 261 -6.27 -6.35 22.24
C THR A 261 -6.02 -6.54 20.75
N ALA A 262 -7.02 -6.31 19.89
CA ALA A 262 -6.74 -5.89 18.52
C ALA A 262 -6.14 -4.47 18.59
N THR A 263 -4.89 -4.36 19.03
CA THR A 263 -4.05 -3.21 18.76
C THR A 263 -3.82 -3.21 17.26
N GLY A 264 -4.83 -2.76 16.52
CA GLY A 264 -4.65 -2.36 15.14
C GLY A 264 -3.46 -1.41 15.15
N PHE A 265 -2.34 -1.85 14.61
CA PHE A 265 -1.31 -0.94 14.18
C PHE A 265 -1.94 -0.13 13.06
N SER A 266 -2.67 0.92 13.44
CA SER A 266 -2.61 2.16 12.72
C SER A 266 -1.12 2.46 12.67
N ILE A 267 -0.51 2.34 11.49
CA ILE A 267 0.75 3.02 11.25
C ILE A 267 0.39 4.49 11.43
N ASN A 268 0.53 4.99 12.67
CA ASN A 268 -0.02 6.24 13.20
C ASN A 268 0.56 7.50 12.52
N LYS A 269 1.27 7.31 11.41
CA LYS A 269 1.72 8.34 10.51
C LYS A 269 1.25 7.90 9.13
N VAL A 270 0.36 8.71 8.53
CA VAL A 270 0.16 8.72 7.07
C VAL A 270 1.54 8.49 6.45
N GLY A 271 1.64 7.45 5.61
CA GLY A 271 2.89 6.99 5.02
C GLY A 271 3.68 8.15 4.40
N PRO A 272 5.00 7.98 4.22
CA PRO A 272 5.91 9.08 3.92
C PRO A 272 5.35 9.98 2.82
N ILE A 273 5.35 11.29 3.10
CA ILE A 273 4.98 12.29 2.09
C ILE A 273 6.02 12.18 0.99
N VAL A 274 5.60 11.74 -0.19
CA VAL A 274 6.49 11.73 -1.35
C VAL A 274 6.35 13.08 -2.01
N GLY A 275 7.36 13.94 -1.83
CA GLY A 275 7.47 15.20 -2.57
C GLY A 275 7.90 14.91 -4.00
N ILE A 276 6.94 14.84 -4.92
CA ILE A 276 7.21 14.49 -6.32
C ILE A 276 7.32 15.76 -7.15
N THR A 277 8.38 15.88 -7.94
CA THR A 277 8.53 17.00 -8.86
C THR A 277 7.44 16.96 -9.93
N ALA A 278 6.58 17.98 -9.97
CA ALA A 278 5.58 18.18 -10.99
C ALA A 278 6.27 18.56 -12.32
N PRO A 279 6.04 17.81 -13.41
CA PRO A 279 6.50 18.17 -14.74
C PRO A 279 5.65 19.32 -15.30
N CYS A 280 6.02 20.55 -14.92
CA CYS A 280 5.37 21.79 -15.34
C CYS A 280 5.91 22.29 -16.67
N LYS A 281 5.05 22.93 -17.47
CA LYS A 281 5.45 23.70 -18.66
C LYS A 281 5.87 25.10 -18.29
#